data_AF-A0A9P4L7K5-F1
#
_entry.id   AF-A0A9P4L7K5-F1
#
_cell.length_a   1.000
_cell.length_b   1.000
_cell.length_c   1.000
_cell.angle_alpha   90.00
_cell.angle_beta   90.00
_cell.angle_gamma   90.00
#
_symmetry.space_group_name_H-M   'P 1'
#
loop_
_entity.id
_entity.type
_entity.pdbx_description
1 polymer ?
#
loop_
_entity_poly.entity_id
_entity_poly.type
_entity_poly.pdbx_seq_one_letter_code
_entity_poly.pdbx_strand_id
1 'polypeptide(L)'
;MPRPTRREQLLTVANILSRTRKLIHEENCPLAITEQGVTNVYLGISVGSRFLGMGVHISAALSHQAGYFSLRLSLVCYRIVPENSPAFSFVKEITSFDGTFNPMIREMAAQGLLDLFQARKASPHDRLSNGMTLLHYICSKIPRMSERWRSQIQSLILRLLQHFSAEIQESDNNGYTCADHLLDDGRSMNHTGWTLLAAKLLEHGSQLSFQIHYENYTDFFLFWALNEYQTFPDPVICSTEGIEMVLLRSEEGLRKVIERDCVDGFMVSDANLALFILATNKGWENGCRILL
;
A
#
# COMPACT_ATOMS: atom_id res chain seq x y z
N MET A 1 28.01 26.25 -20.40
CA MET A 1 27.60 24.83 -20.35
C MET A 1 27.94 24.28 -18.96
N PRO A 2 26.95 23.92 -18.12
CA PRO A 2 27.22 23.34 -16.82
C PRO A 2 27.82 21.93 -16.98
N ARG A 3 28.91 21.66 -16.27
CA ARG A 3 29.52 20.32 -16.20
C ARG A 3 28.63 19.39 -15.37
N PRO A 4 28.32 18.16 -15.81
CA PRO A 4 27.64 17.20 -14.95
C PRO A 4 28.59 16.75 -13.83
N THR A 5 28.48 17.38 -12.67
CA THR A 5 29.18 17.02 -11.45
C THR A 5 28.31 16.15 -10.57
N ARG A 6 28.38 14.85 -10.78
CA ARG A 6 28.42 13.78 -9.76
C ARG A 6 28.26 12.47 -10.51
N ARG A 7 29.09 11.48 -10.16
CA ARG A 7 28.84 10.07 -10.48
C ARG A 7 27.49 9.71 -9.86
N GLU A 8 26.41 9.94 -10.59
CA GLU A 8 25.11 9.42 -10.24
C GLU A 8 25.25 7.90 -10.20
N GLN A 9 24.80 7.31 -9.10
CA GLN A 9 24.84 5.87 -8.90
C GLN A 9 24.13 5.20 -10.08
N LEU A 10 24.92 4.61 -10.98
CA LEU A 10 24.43 3.89 -12.16
C LEU A 10 23.61 2.65 -11.77
N LEU A 11 23.80 2.19 -10.52
CA LEU A 11 23.18 1.02 -9.95
C LEU A 11 22.42 1.42 -8.68
N THR A 12 21.11 1.18 -8.67
CA THR A 12 20.28 1.27 -7.46
C THR A 12 20.07 -0.14 -6.94
N VAL A 13 20.30 -0.36 -5.64
CA VAL A 13 20.02 -1.63 -4.96
C VAL A 13 19.04 -1.36 -3.81
N ALA A 14 17.92 -2.07 -3.80
CA ALA A 14 16.96 -2.04 -2.70
C ALA A 14 16.75 -3.45 -2.15
N ASN A 15 16.73 -3.58 -0.83
CA ASN A 15 16.49 -4.85 -0.14
C ASN A 15 15.11 -4.79 0.51
N ILE A 16 14.34 -5.86 0.37
CA ILE A 16 13.02 -6.00 0.94
C ILE A 16 13.02 -7.23 1.83
N LEU A 17 12.66 -7.06 3.09
CA LEU A 17 12.42 -8.14 4.04
C LEU A 17 11.04 -7.91 4.64
N SER A 18 10.12 -8.85 4.44
CA SER A 18 8.81 -8.81 5.08
C SER A 18 8.45 -10.15 5.68
N ARG A 19 7.63 -10.13 6.73
CA ARG A 19 7.15 -11.33 7.41
C ARG A 19 5.66 -11.19 7.66
N THR A 20 4.88 -12.01 6.97
CA THR A 20 3.44 -12.10 7.20
C THR A 20 3.14 -13.34 8.04
N ARG A 21 2.34 -13.17 9.08
CA ARG A 21 1.75 -14.27 9.84
C ARG A 21 0.26 -14.28 9.55
N LYS A 22 -0.31 -15.45 9.27
CA LYS A 22 -1.76 -15.63 9.22
C LYS A 22 -2.19 -16.47 10.41
N LEU A 23 -3.03 -15.87 11.24
CA LEU A 23 -3.75 -16.56 12.29
C LEU A 23 -5.05 -17.08 11.69
N ILE A 24 -5.33 -18.37 11.90
CA ILE A 24 -6.58 -18.99 11.45
C ILE A 24 -7.55 -18.91 12.63
N HIS A 25 -8.73 -18.34 12.40
CA HIS A 25 -9.76 -18.19 13.41
C HIS A 25 -11.12 -18.58 12.84
N GLU A 26 -11.93 -19.33 13.59
CA GLU A 26 -13.34 -19.55 13.26
C GLU A 26 -14.14 -18.31 13.63
N GLU A 27 -14.92 -17.74 12.70
CA GLU A 27 -15.65 -16.46 12.84
C GLU A 27 -16.51 -16.32 14.11
N ASN A 28 -16.84 -17.42 14.81
CA ASN A 28 -17.66 -17.45 16.02
C ASN A 28 -16.97 -18.02 17.26
N CYS A 29 -15.64 -18.13 17.30
CA CYS A 29 -14.95 -18.70 18.46
C CYS A 29 -14.58 -17.63 19.50
N PRO A 30 -15.24 -17.56 20.68
CA PRO A 30 -14.91 -16.59 21.71
C PRO A 30 -13.63 -16.91 22.51
N LEU A 31 -13.03 -18.10 22.29
CA LEU A 31 -11.93 -18.64 23.07
C LEU A 31 -10.76 -19.13 22.20
N ALA A 32 -10.68 -18.72 20.93
CA ALA A 32 -9.68 -19.29 20.04
C ALA A 32 -8.27 -19.00 20.56
N ILE A 33 -7.57 -20.07 20.86
CA ILE A 33 -6.12 -20.06 20.94
C ILE A 33 -5.66 -19.75 19.51
N THR A 34 -5.04 -18.60 19.32
CA THR A 34 -4.50 -18.18 18.02
C THR A 34 -3.36 -19.11 17.63
N GLU A 35 -3.69 -20.24 17.01
CA GLU A 35 -2.69 -21.11 16.42
C GLU A 35 -2.11 -20.41 15.17
N GLN A 36 -0.78 -20.28 15.12
CA GLN A 36 -0.10 -19.74 13.96
C GLN A 36 -0.26 -20.70 12.79
N GLY A 37 -1.21 -20.39 11.89
CA GLY A 37 -1.54 -21.22 10.75
C GLY A 37 -0.49 -21.17 9.64
N VAL A 38 -0.02 -19.96 9.29
CA VAL A 38 0.98 -19.77 8.23
C VAL A 38 1.97 -18.68 8.58
N THR A 39 3.27 -18.96 8.47
CA THR A 39 4.31 -17.92 8.47
C THR A 39 4.90 -17.82 7.08
N ASN A 40 4.80 -16.63 6.47
CA ASN A 40 5.43 -16.30 5.20
C ASN A 40 6.58 -15.30 5.47
N VAL A 41 7.77 -15.62 5.01
CA VAL A 41 8.93 -14.73 5.00
C VAL A 41 9.26 -14.42 3.55
N TYR A 42 9.31 -13.14 3.22
CA TYR A 42 9.68 -12.67 1.89
C TYR A 42 11.02 -11.96 1.94
N LEU A 43 11.93 -12.36 1.07
CA LEU A 43 13.21 -11.70 0.83
C LEU A 43 13.25 -11.26 -0.63
N GLY A 44 13.55 -9.99 -0.88
CA GLY A 44 13.66 -9.44 -2.21
C GLY A 44 14.87 -8.54 -2.37
N ILE A 45 15.48 -8.56 -3.55
CA ILE A 45 16.54 -7.62 -3.95
C ILE A 45 16.16 -7.07 -5.32
N SER A 46 16.04 -5.75 -5.41
CA SER A 46 15.88 -5.02 -6.66
C SER A 46 17.20 -4.40 -7.06
N VAL A 47 17.64 -4.66 -8.29
CA VAL A 47 18.83 -4.06 -8.90
C VAL A 47 18.41 -3.34 -10.17
N GLY A 48 18.62 -2.03 -10.23
CA GLY A 48 18.25 -1.19 -11.37
C GLY A 48 19.45 -0.52 -12.02
N SER A 49 19.52 -0.53 -13.36
CA SER A 49 20.48 0.25 -14.13
C SER A 49 19.78 1.27 -15.02
N ARG A 50 19.97 2.57 -14.72
CA ARG A 50 19.44 3.66 -15.56
C ARG A 50 20.07 3.67 -16.95
N PHE A 51 21.36 3.31 -17.05
CA PHE A 51 22.07 3.26 -18.32
C PHE A 51 21.51 2.19 -19.27
N LEU A 52 21.14 1.04 -18.72
CA LEU A 52 20.52 -0.04 -19.49
C LEU A 52 19.00 0.14 -19.66
N GLY A 53 18.39 1.09 -18.93
CA GLY A 53 16.94 1.27 -18.90
C GLY A 53 16.20 0.04 -18.36
N MET A 54 16.84 -0.76 -17.50
CA MET A 54 16.33 -2.05 -17.07
C MET A 54 16.55 -2.24 -15.56
N GLY A 55 15.56 -2.84 -14.90
CA GLY A 55 15.64 -3.31 -13.54
C GLY A 55 15.32 -4.79 -13.44
N VAL A 56 15.93 -5.43 -12.45
CA VAL A 56 15.74 -6.84 -12.13
C VAL A 56 15.36 -6.94 -10.66
N HIS A 57 14.25 -7.60 -10.36
CA HIS A 57 13.84 -7.94 -9.01
C HIS A 57 13.93 -9.45 -8.82
N ILE A 58 14.74 -9.85 -7.86
CA ILE A 58 14.90 -11.25 -7.45
C ILE A 58 14.23 -11.38 -6.09
N SER A 59 13.33 -12.34 -5.93
CA SER A 59 12.74 -12.60 -4.63
C SER A 59 12.54 -14.08 -4.30
N ALA A 60 12.48 -14.34 -3.01
CA ALA A 60 12.26 -15.64 -2.41
C ALA A 60 11.20 -15.49 -1.32
N ALA A 61 10.11 -16.25 -1.44
CA ALA A 61 9.08 -16.38 -0.42
C ALA A 61 9.19 -17.77 0.21
N LEU A 62 9.45 -17.81 1.52
CA LEU A 62 9.44 -19.02 2.33
C LEU A 62 8.13 -19.07 3.11
N SER A 63 7.30 -20.08 2.88
CA SER A 63 6.10 -20.34 3.65
C SER A 63 6.28 -21.56 4.55
N HIS A 64 5.78 -21.48 5.79
CA HIS A 64 5.72 -22.60 6.72
C HIS A 64 4.28 -22.77 7.22
N GLN A 65 3.70 -23.95 7.01
CA GLN A 65 2.34 -24.31 7.41
C GLN A 65 2.27 -25.78 7.81
N ALA A 66 1.71 -26.07 9.00
CA ALA A 66 1.46 -27.43 9.49
C ALA A 66 2.66 -28.41 9.37
N GLY A 67 3.89 -27.92 9.62
CA GLY A 67 5.12 -28.70 9.53
C GLY A 67 5.71 -28.84 8.13
N TYR A 68 5.08 -28.24 7.11
CA TYR A 68 5.59 -28.17 5.74
C TYR A 68 6.23 -26.83 5.47
N PHE A 69 7.34 -26.85 4.71
CA PHE A 69 7.98 -25.66 4.17
C PHE A 69 7.81 -25.63 2.66
N SER A 70 7.52 -24.45 2.11
CA SER A 70 7.51 -24.20 0.67
C SER A 70 8.37 -22.99 0.36
N LEU A 71 9.22 -23.12 -0.66
CA LEU A 71 10.07 -22.04 -1.17
C LEU A 71 9.62 -21.67 -2.58
N ARG A 72 9.22 -20.41 -2.77
CA ARG A 72 8.88 -19.84 -4.07
C ARG A 72 9.92 -18.80 -4.46
N LEU A 73 10.61 -19.02 -5.57
CA LEU A 73 11.54 -18.04 -6.15
C LEU A 73 10.87 -17.29 -7.29
N SER A 74 11.17 -16.00 -7.43
CA SER A 74 10.67 -15.15 -8.51
C SER A 74 11.81 -14.28 -9.07
N LEU A 75 11.79 -14.11 -10.39
CA LEU A 75 12.66 -13.19 -11.11
C LEU A 75 11.77 -12.34 -12.02
N VAL A 76 11.75 -11.03 -11.77
CA VAL A 76 10.98 -10.07 -12.56
C VAL A 76 11.95 -9.08 -13.20
N CYS A 77 11.89 -8.97 -14.52
CA CYS A 77 12.61 -7.94 -15.26
C CYS A 77 11.61 -6.86 -15.70
N TYR A 78 11.96 -5.59 -15.50
CA TYR A 78 11.11 -4.47 -15.88
C TYR A 78 11.93 -3.35 -16.52
N ARG A 79 11.25 -2.50 -17.28
CA ARG A 79 11.86 -1.34 -17.93
C ARG A 79 11.90 -0.16 -16.95
N ILE A 80 13.05 0.48 -16.84
CA ILE A 80 13.20 1.75 -16.12
C ILE A 80 13.12 2.88 -17.14
N VAL A 81 12.11 3.74 -16.98
CA VAL A 81 11.87 4.88 -17.86
C VAL A 81 12.06 6.20 -17.10
N PRO A 82 12.44 7.29 -17.80
CA PRO A 82 12.47 8.60 -17.19
C PRO A 82 11.04 9.15 -16.98
N GLU A 83 10.88 10.12 -16.08
CA GLU A 83 9.56 10.73 -15.78
C GLU A 83 8.92 11.43 -17.00
N ASN A 84 9.73 11.86 -17.97
CA ASN A 84 9.27 12.44 -19.24
C ASN A 84 8.94 11.39 -20.33
N SER A 85 8.94 10.10 -19.99
CA SER A 85 8.47 9.06 -20.91
C SER A 85 6.97 9.19 -21.20
N PRO A 86 6.46 8.64 -22.32
CA PRO A 86 5.13 8.98 -22.83
C PRO A 86 3.99 8.84 -21.81
N ALA A 87 3.89 7.73 -21.08
CA ALA A 87 2.81 7.53 -20.12
C ALA A 87 2.94 8.43 -18.88
N PHE A 88 4.15 8.59 -18.33
CA PHE A 88 4.38 9.42 -17.15
C PHE A 88 4.23 10.91 -17.45
N SER A 89 4.70 11.37 -18.62
CA SER A 89 4.44 12.74 -19.10
C SER A 89 2.96 12.98 -19.30
N PHE A 90 2.25 12.03 -19.92
CA PHE A 90 0.81 12.15 -20.15
C PHE A 90 0.02 12.24 -18.84
N VAL A 91 0.34 11.41 -17.84
CA VAL A 91 -0.24 11.53 -16.49
C VAL A 91 0.13 12.87 -15.88
N LYS A 92 1.40 13.29 -15.96
CA LYS A 92 1.85 14.58 -15.43
C LYS A 92 1.03 15.73 -16.03
N GLU A 93 0.82 15.74 -17.33
CA GLU A 93 0.01 16.73 -18.04
C GLU A 93 -1.44 16.73 -17.55
N ILE A 94 -2.09 15.57 -17.49
CA ILE A 94 -3.47 15.44 -16.97
C ILE A 94 -3.58 15.93 -15.54
N THR A 95 -2.65 15.51 -14.67
CA THR A 95 -2.67 15.86 -13.25
C THR A 95 -2.29 17.31 -12.97
N SER A 96 -1.63 17.98 -13.91
CA SER A 96 -1.27 19.40 -13.85
C SER A 96 -2.30 20.34 -14.49
N PHE A 97 -3.34 19.79 -15.12
CA PHE A 97 -4.36 20.61 -15.78
C PHE A 97 -5.22 21.29 -14.72
N ASP A 98 -5.26 22.62 -14.71
CA ASP A 98 -6.09 23.39 -13.76
C ASP A 98 -7.55 23.54 -14.22
N GLY A 99 -7.88 23.05 -15.42
CA GLY A 99 -9.20 23.22 -16.01
C GLY A 99 -10.28 22.27 -15.49
N THR A 100 -11.48 22.45 -16.04
CA THR A 100 -12.64 21.64 -15.69
C THR A 100 -12.55 20.24 -16.28
N PHE A 101 -12.31 19.22 -15.46
CA PHE A 101 -12.33 17.84 -15.93
C PHE A 101 -13.77 17.35 -16.11
N ASN A 102 -14.28 17.44 -17.33
CA ASN A 102 -15.58 16.90 -17.69
C ASN A 102 -15.47 15.39 -18.02
N PRO A 103 -16.60 14.65 -18.09
CA PRO A 103 -16.58 13.22 -18.39
C PRO A 103 -15.88 12.84 -19.70
N MET A 104 -15.86 13.74 -20.70
CA MET A 104 -15.19 13.52 -21.98
C MET A 104 -13.67 13.55 -21.82
N ILE A 105 -13.10 14.53 -21.10
CA ILE A 105 -11.65 14.59 -20.86
C ILE A 105 -11.20 13.36 -20.06
N ARG A 106 -12.01 12.87 -19.12
CA ARG A 106 -11.74 11.63 -18.40
C ARG A 106 -11.66 10.42 -19.33
N GLU A 107 -12.62 10.28 -20.23
CA GLU A 107 -12.62 9.20 -21.21
C GLU A 107 -11.40 9.28 -22.12
N MET A 108 -11.07 10.49 -22.58
CA MET A 108 -9.89 10.74 -23.40
C MET A 108 -8.59 10.43 -22.64
N ALA A 109 -8.53 10.69 -21.33
CA ALA A 109 -7.37 10.36 -20.51
C ALA A 109 -7.19 8.85 -20.36
N ALA A 110 -8.28 8.12 -20.05
CA ALA A 110 -8.24 6.66 -19.98
C ALA A 110 -7.84 6.05 -21.32
N GLN A 111 -8.49 6.47 -22.40
CA GLN A 111 -8.24 5.99 -23.74
C GLN A 111 -6.83 6.35 -24.22
N GLY A 112 -6.36 7.57 -23.95
CA GLY A 112 -5.01 8.00 -24.31
C GLY A 112 -3.91 7.15 -23.67
N LEU A 113 -4.06 6.74 -22.40
CA LEU A 113 -3.14 5.79 -21.77
C LEU A 113 -3.20 4.41 -22.44
N LEU A 114 -4.41 3.91 -22.73
CA LEU A 114 -4.57 2.63 -23.42
C LEU A 114 -3.97 2.65 -24.82
N ASP A 115 -4.13 3.74 -25.56
CA ASP A 115 -3.57 3.94 -26.89
C ASP A 115 -2.04 3.92 -26.84
N LEU A 116 -1.42 4.50 -25.81
CA LEU A 116 0.03 4.42 -25.59
C LEU A 116 0.50 2.98 -25.37
N PHE A 117 -0.28 2.16 -24.64
CA PHE A 117 0.01 0.75 -24.43
C PHE A 117 -0.17 -0.07 -25.70
N GLN A 118 -1.26 0.13 -26.42
CA GLN A 118 -1.55 -0.55 -27.69
C GLN A 118 -0.50 -0.21 -28.76
N ALA A 119 -0.07 1.04 -28.82
CA ALA A 119 1.00 1.50 -29.71
C ALA A 119 2.41 1.10 -29.22
N ARG A 120 2.53 0.37 -28.11
CA ARG A 120 3.80 -0.04 -27.47
C ARG A 120 4.75 1.12 -27.17
N LYS A 121 4.21 2.32 -26.99
CA LYS A 121 4.96 3.51 -26.57
C LYS A 121 5.22 3.52 -25.07
N ALA A 122 4.37 2.84 -24.32
CA ALA A 122 4.49 2.61 -22.89
C ALA A 122 4.05 1.18 -22.54
N SER A 123 4.37 0.74 -21.33
CA SER A 123 3.89 -0.51 -20.74
C SER A 123 3.32 -0.23 -19.35
N PRO A 124 2.25 -0.94 -18.93
CA PRO A 124 1.79 -0.95 -17.54
C PRO A 124 2.90 -1.27 -16.52
N HIS A 125 3.87 -2.09 -16.93
CA HIS A 125 5.02 -2.51 -16.12
C HIS A 125 6.21 -1.54 -16.15
N ASP A 126 6.10 -0.40 -16.85
CA ASP A 126 7.15 0.61 -16.82
C ASP A 126 7.30 1.20 -15.43
N ARG A 127 8.55 1.37 -15.00
CA ARG A 127 8.87 1.91 -13.68
C ARG A 127 9.78 3.13 -13.75
N LEU A 128 9.59 4.05 -12.83
CA LEU A 128 10.54 5.12 -12.56
C LEU A 128 11.76 4.57 -11.82
N SER A 129 12.81 5.39 -11.71
CA SER A 129 14.05 4.98 -11.04
C SER A 129 13.92 4.71 -9.53
N ASN A 130 12.82 5.14 -8.91
CA ASN A 130 12.46 4.83 -7.52
C ASN A 130 11.51 3.63 -7.42
N GLY A 131 11.32 2.86 -8.50
CA GLY A 131 10.52 1.63 -8.50
C GLY A 131 9.00 1.86 -8.67
N MET A 132 8.54 3.11 -8.66
CA MET A 132 7.13 3.43 -8.85
C MET A 132 6.66 3.00 -10.24
N THR A 133 5.58 2.23 -10.29
CA THR A 133 4.83 1.98 -11.53
C THR A 133 4.02 3.22 -11.93
N LEU A 134 3.37 3.16 -13.10
CA LEU A 134 2.43 4.21 -13.50
C LEU A 134 1.29 4.38 -12.49
N LEU A 135 0.77 3.29 -11.92
CA LEU A 135 -0.31 3.33 -10.94
C LEU A 135 0.14 4.02 -9.64
N HIS A 136 1.33 3.66 -9.12
CA HIS A 136 1.93 4.36 -7.98
C HIS A 136 2.05 5.86 -8.26
N TYR A 137 2.56 6.21 -9.45
CA TYR A 137 2.73 7.59 -9.85
C TYR A 137 1.41 8.35 -9.89
N ILE A 138 0.34 7.78 -10.46
CA ILE A 138 -0.99 8.36 -10.42
C ILE A 138 -1.45 8.55 -8.97
N CYS A 139 -1.41 7.52 -8.13
CA CYS A 139 -1.84 7.57 -6.73
C CYS A 139 -1.12 8.69 -5.94
N SER A 140 0.20 8.81 -6.08
CA SER A 140 1.00 9.84 -5.41
C SER A 140 0.62 11.29 -5.77
N LYS A 141 -0.09 11.51 -6.89
CA LYS A 141 -0.52 12.85 -7.31
C LYS A 141 -1.89 13.21 -6.76
N ILE A 142 -2.75 12.23 -6.49
CA ILE A 142 -4.16 12.46 -6.12
C ILE A 142 -4.33 13.34 -4.89
N PRO A 143 -3.59 13.11 -3.78
CA PRO A 143 -3.82 13.89 -2.58
C PRO A 143 -3.60 15.40 -2.79
N ARG A 144 -2.68 15.73 -3.70
CA ARG A 144 -2.33 17.12 -4.08
C ARG A 144 -3.30 17.76 -5.07
N MET A 145 -4.25 17.00 -5.62
CA MET A 145 -5.28 17.54 -6.53
C MET A 145 -6.39 18.26 -5.76
N SER A 146 -7.08 19.19 -6.42
CA SER A 146 -8.28 19.79 -5.83
C SER A 146 -9.42 18.78 -5.68
N GLU A 147 -10.35 19.03 -4.77
CA GLU A 147 -11.45 18.11 -4.45
C GLU A 147 -12.28 17.72 -5.69
N ARG A 148 -12.53 18.69 -6.59
CA ARG A 148 -13.23 18.45 -7.86
C ARG A 148 -12.52 17.41 -8.72
N TRP A 149 -11.20 17.47 -8.79
CA TRP A 149 -10.35 16.54 -9.54
C TRP A 149 -10.34 15.14 -8.94
N ARG A 150 -10.41 15.03 -7.61
CA ARG A 150 -10.36 13.75 -6.91
C ARG A 150 -11.52 12.82 -7.26
N SER A 151 -12.75 13.32 -7.34
CA SER A 151 -13.90 12.50 -7.76
C SER A 151 -13.76 11.96 -9.19
N GLN A 152 -13.14 12.75 -10.08
CA GLN A 152 -12.99 12.39 -11.48
C GLN A 152 -11.85 11.37 -11.68
N ILE A 153 -10.72 11.56 -11.01
CA ILE A 153 -9.57 10.66 -11.11
C ILE A 153 -9.89 9.27 -10.55
N GLN A 154 -10.77 9.16 -9.55
CA GLN A 154 -11.22 7.88 -9.01
C GLN A 154 -11.78 6.97 -10.12
N SER A 155 -12.68 7.50 -10.95
CA SER A 155 -13.26 6.72 -12.07
C SER A 155 -12.25 6.37 -13.17
N LEU A 156 -11.23 7.22 -13.40
CA LEU A 156 -10.10 6.87 -14.27
C LEU A 156 -9.35 5.67 -13.69
N ILE A 157 -9.01 5.71 -12.41
CA ILE A 157 -8.25 4.64 -11.76
C ILE A 157 -9.03 3.35 -11.78
N LEU A 158 -10.31 3.34 -11.39
CA LEU A 158 -11.14 2.15 -11.42
C LEU A 158 -11.20 1.50 -12.82
N ARG A 159 -11.20 2.30 -13.89
CA ARG A 159 -11.09 1.78 -15.25
C ARG A 159 -9.72 1.23 -15.56
N LEU A 160 -8.66 1.93 -15.15
CA LEU A 160 -7.29 1.42 -15.30
C LEU A 160 -7.11 0.11 -14.53
N LEU A 161 -7.68 -0.07 -13.32
CA LEU A 161 -7.57 -1.31 -12.55
C LEU A 161 -8.03 -2.57 -13.32
N GLN A 162 -8.92 -2.42 -14.32
CA GLN A 162 -9.31 -3.52 -15.21
C GLN A 162 -8.15 -4.04 -16.08
N HIS A 163 -7.08 -3.26 -16.21
CA HIS A 163 -5.89 -3.55 -17.00
C HIS A 163 -4.62 -3.73 -16.16
N PHE A 164 -4.60 -3.34 -14.88
CA PHE A 164 -3.44 -3.39 -13.98
C PHE A 164 -3.56 -4.48 -12.91
N SER A 165 -3.79 -5.74 -13.28
CA SER A 165 -4.06 -6.77 -12.27
C SER A 165 -2.87 -7.11 -11.38
N ALA A 166 -1.65 -7.11 -11.91
CA ALA A 166 -0.45 -7.47 -11.15
C ALA A 166 0.13 -6.28 -10.38
N GLU A 167 0.07 -5.09 -10.97
CA GLU A 167 0.71 -3.87 -10.47
C GLU A 167 0.07 -3.32 -9.20
N ILE A 168 -1.18 -3.68 -8.94
CA ILE A 168 -1.92 -3.27 -7.73
C ILE A 168 -1.26 -3.83 -6.45
N GLN A 169 -0.61 -5.00 -6.56
CA GLN A 169 0.05 -5.70 -5.45
C GLN A 169 1.52 -5.33 -5.31
N GLU A 170 2.05 -4.52 -6.22
CA GLU A 170 3.46 -4.16 -6.21
C GLU A 170 3.75 -3.06 -5.19
N SER A 171 5.00 -3.04 -4.72
CA SER A 171 5.57 -1.93 -3.96
C SER A 171 6.65 -1.22 -4.78
N ASP A 172 6.88 0.06 -4.49
CA ASP A 172 8.04 0.79 -5.00
C ASP A 172 9.34 0.43 -4.24
N ASN A 173 10.46 1.11 -4.54
CA ASN A 173 11.74 0.79 -3.90
C ASN A 173 11.80 1.16 -2.40
N ASN A 174 10.84 1.95 -1.90
CA ASN A 174 10.71 2.29 -0.50
C ASN A 174 9.75 1.34 0.24
N GLY A 175 9.11 0.41 -0.48
CA GLY A 175 8.14 -0.52 0.08
C GLY A 175 6.70 -0.01 0.10
N TYR A 176 6.43 1.20 -0.42
CA TYR A 176 5.05 1.72 -0.48
C TYR A 176 4.28 1.09 -1.63
N THR A 177 3.04 0.70 -1.35
CA THR A 177 2.05 0.24 -2.32
C THR A 177 1.24 1.40 -2.88
N CYS A 178 0.42 1.14 -3.91
CA CYS A 178 -0.49 2.13 -4.46
C CYS A 178 -1.48 2.68 -3.43
N ALA A 179 -1.92 1.86 -2.48
CA ALA A 179 -2.79 2.28 -1.39
C ALA A 179 -2.03 3.21 -0.43
N ASP A 180 -0.76 2.90 -0.12
CA ASP A 180 0.04 3.75 0.76
C ASP A 180 0.20 5.17 0.20
N HIS A 181 0.52 5.29 -1.10
CA HIS A 181 0.63 6.60 -1.77
C HIS A 181 -0.65 7.44 -1.73
N LEU A 182 -1.83 6.82 -1.54
CA LEU A 182 -3.08 7.56 -1.34
C LEU A 182 -3.24 8.05 0.10
N LEU A 183 -2.71 7.31 1.08
CA LEU A 183 -2.80 7.67 2.49
C LEU A 183 -1.61 8.56 2.94
N ASP A 184 -0.53 8.68 2.17
CA ASP A 184 0.73 9.36 2.54
C ASP A 184 0.66 10.90 2.59
N ASP A 185 -0.50 11.52 2.32
CA ASP A 185 -0.63 12.98 2.46
C ASP A 185 -1.10 13.32 3.87
N GLY A 186 -0.16 13.34 4.81
CA GLY A 186 -0.34 13.72 6.23
C GLY A 186 -0.84 15.16 6.45
N ARG A 187 -1.46 15.78 5.44
CA ARG A 187 -1.98 17.15 5.44
C ARG A 187 -3.50 17.25 5.37
N SER A 188 -4.27 16.18 5.17
CA SER A 188 -5.73 16.36 5.12
C SER A 188 -6.60 15.15 5.49
N MET A 189 -6.89 15.05 6.79
CA MET A 189 -7.84 14.11 7.40
C MET A 189 -9.32 14.35 7.06
N ASN A 190 -9.66 15.44 6.36
CA ASN A 190 -11.06 15.82 6.12
C ASN A 190 -11.65 15.30 4.80
N HIS A 191 -10.97 14.39 4.09
CA HIS A 191 -11.38 14.02 2.74
C HIS A 191 -11.72 12.53 2.60
N THR A 192 -13.01 12.24 2.69
CA THR A 192 -13.63 10.92 2.47
C THR A 192 -13.41 10.33 1.07
N GLY A 193 -12.94 11.13 0.10
CA GLY A 193 -12.81 10.69 -1.29
C GLY A 193 -11.69 9.68 -1.54
N TRP A 194 -10.51 9.87 -0.94
CA TRP A 194 -9.36 8.98 -1.17
C TRP A 194 -9.39 7.74 -0.29
N THR A 195 -10.02 7.79 0.88
CA THR A 195 -10.26 6.59 1.70
C THR A 195 -11.12 5.57 0.94
N LEU A 196 -12.14 6.01 0.19
CA LEU A 196 -12.92 5.11 -0.66
C LEU A 196 -12.08 4.50 -1.78
N LEU A 197 -11.20 5.27 -2.42
CA LEU A 197 -10.35 4.75 -3.49
C LEU A 197 -9.29 3.78 -2.94
N ALA A 198 -8.68 4.07 -1.79
CA ALA A 198 -7.77 3.17 -1.11
C ALA A 198 -8.48 1.87 -0.72
N ALA A 199 -9.71 1.95 -0.19
CA ALA A 199 -10.56 0.78 0.04
C ALA A 199 -10.77 -0.02 -1.25
N LYS A 200 -11.08 0.62 -2.38
CA LYS A 200 -11.18 -0.08 -3.68
C LYS A 200 -9.87 -0.73 -4.11
N LEU A 201 -8.71 -0.12 -3.88
CA LEU A 201 -7.43 -0.78 -4.14
C LEU A 201 -7.26 -2.03 -3.28
N LEU A 202 -7.64 -1.98 -1.99
CA LEU A 202 -7.61 -3.15 -1.10
C LEU A 202 -8.60 -4.24 -1.54
N GLU A 203 -9.81 -3.89 -2.00
CA GLU A 203 -10.77 -4.84 -2.59
C GLU A 203 -10.18 -5.56 -3.81
N HIS A 204 -9.37 -4.85 -4.60
CA HIS A 204 -8.66 -5.40 -5.76
C HIS A 204 -7.33 -6.11 -5.40
N GLY A 205 -7.07 -6.34 -4.10
CA GLY A 205 -5.93 -7.11 -3.62
C GLY A 205 -4.66 -6.30 -3.36
N SER A 206 -4.72 -4.97 -3.41
CA SER A 206 -3.64 -4.14 -2.85
C SER A 206 -3.57 -4.35 -1.34
N GLN A 207 -2.47 -3.91 -0.73
CA GLN A 207 -2.24 -4.05 0.70
C GLN A 207 -1.59 -2.77 1.23
N LEU A 208 -1.74 -2.48 2.52
CA LEU A 208 -1.01 -1.40 3.18
C LEU A 208 0.35 -1.91 3.65
N SER A 209 1.43 -1.18 3.38
CA SER A 209 2.76 -1.55 3.86
C SER A 209 2.98 -1.07 5.29
N PHE A 210 3.75 -1.82 6.08
CA PHE A 210 4.15 -1.42 7.44
C PHE A 210 4.74 0.00 7.53
N GLN A 211 5.40 0.47 6.48
CA GLN A 211 6.04 1.79 6.47
C GLN A 211 5.03 2.91 6.72
N ILE A 212 3.84 2.83 6.12
CA ILE A 212 2.82 3.86 6.33
C ILE A 212 2.25 3.85 7.74
N HIS A 213 2.19 2.68 8.38
CA HIS A 213 1.77 2.60 9.78
C HIS A 213 2.72 3.37 10.70
N TYR A 214 4.02 3.32 10.43
CA TYR A 214 5.01 3.96 11.27
C TYR A 214 5.04 5.48 11.08
N GLU A 215 4.96 5.93 9.84
CA GLU A 215 5.11 7.36 9.50
C GLU A 215 3.81 8.15 9.67
N ASN A 216 2.67 7.55 9.35
CA ASN A 216 1.35 8.19 9.38
C ASN A 216 0.38 7.41 10.27
N TYR A 217 0.82 7.14 11.51
CA TYR A 217 0.12 6.30 12.46
C TYR A 217 -1.36 6.72 12.63
N THR A 218 -1.64 8.00 12.87
CA THR A 218 -3.02 8.48 13.07
C THR A 218 -3.91 8.27 11.84
N ASP A 219 -3.40 8.54 10.63
CA ASP A 219 -4.16 8.42 9.39
C ASP A 219 -4.53 6.97 9.09
N PHE A 220 -3.60 6.05 9.38
CA PHE A 220 -3.84 4.62 9.23
C PHE A 220 -5.03 4.16 10.08
N PHE A 221 -5.11 4.55 11.34
CA PHE A 221 -6.22 4.13 12.21
C PHE A 221 -7.55 4.81 11.87
N LEU A 222 -7.53 6.07 11.48
CA LEU A 222 -8.72 6.75 10.98
C LEU A 222 -9.26 6.08 9.71
N PHE A 223 -8.38 5.63 8.81
CA PHE A 223 -8.79 4.82 7.67
C PHE A 223 -9.56 3.55 8.10
N TRP A 224 -9.06 2.83 9.11
CA TRP A 224 -9.73 1.62 9.62
C TRP A 224 -10.96 1.87 10.47
N ALA A 225 -11.03 3.03 11.12
CA ALA A 225 -12.21 3.51 11.80
C ALA A 225 -13.39 3.71 10.83
N LEU A 226 -13.08 4.22 9.64
CA LEU A 226 -14.09 4.57 8.63
C LEU A 226 -14.45 3.41 7.69
N ASN A 227 -13.66 2.33 7.64
CA ASN A 227 -13.85 1.23 6.71
C ASN A 227 -14.06 -0.13 7.42
N GLU A 228 -15.00 -0.92 6.93
CA GLU A 228 -15.29 -2.25 7.46
C GLU A 228 -14.23 -3.28 7.02
N TYR A 229 -13.27 -3.58 7.91
CA TYR A 229 -12.21 -4.58 7.69
C TYR A 229 -12.67 -5.93 7.10
N GLN A 230 -13.87 -6.41 7.42
CA GLN A 230 -14.38 -7.71 7.00
C GLN A 230 -14.56 -7.85 5.48
N THR A 231 -14.50 -6.75 4.72
CA THR A 231 -14.62 -6.79 3.25
C THR A 231 -13.30 -7.10 2.54
N PHE A 232 -12.16 -7.14 3.25
CA PHE A 232 -10.84 -7.31 2.64
C PHE A 232 -10.19 -8.64 3.03
N PRO A 233 -9.75 -9.47 2.06
CA PRO A 233 -9.23 -10.81 2.35
C PRO A 233 -7.84 -10.82 3.03
N ASP A 234 -7.05 -9.74 2.95
CA ASP A 234 -5.73 -9.58 3.61
C ASP A 234 -5.17 -8.15 3.42
N PRO A 235 -5.72 -7.11 4.05
CA PRO A 235 -5.45 -5.73 3.65
C PRO A 235 -4.11 -5.16 4.11
N VAL A 236 -3.35 -5.86 4.94
CA VAL A 236 -2.10 -5.32 5.53
C VAL A 236 -0.95 -6.29 5.34
N ILE A 237 0.15 -5.78 4.76
CA ILE A 237 1.44 -6.46 4.79
C ILE A 237 2.13 -6.08 6.11
N CYS A 238 2.17 -7.04 7.04
CA CYS A 238 2.83 -6.88 8.34
C CYS A 238 2.13 -5.86 9.26
N SER A 239 0.92 -6.13 9.75
CA SER A 239 0.28 -5.31 10.78
C SER A 239 1.07 -5.35 12.10
N THR A 240 0.96 -4.29 12.91
CA THR A 240 1.42 -4.39 14.31
C THR A 240 0.58 -5.45 15.04
N GLU A 241 1.19 -6.15 15.99
CA GLU A 241 0.47 -7.17 16.77
C GLU A 241 -0.76 -6.57 17.46
N GLY A 242 -0.70 -5.32 17.95
CA GLY A 242 -1.86 -4.64 18.55
C GLY A 242 -3.05 -4.50 17.60
N ILE A 243 -2.82 -4.04 16.37
CA ILE A 243 -3.88 -3.92 15.35
C ILE A 243 -4.49 -5.30 15.08
N GLU A 244 -3.64 -6.31 14.89
CA GLU A 244 -4.07 -7.69 14.66
C GLU A 244 -4.94 -8.20 15.81
N MET A 245 -4.55 -7.95 17.07
CA MET A 245 -5.33 -8.37 18.24
C MET A 245 -6.69 -7.69 18.32
N VAL A 246 -6.79 -6.41 17.94
CA VAL A 246 -8.06 -5.69 17.90
C VAL A 246 -8.98 -6.21 16.80
N LEU A 247 -8.44 -6.44 15.62
CA LEU A 247 -9.20 -6.97 14.49
C LEU A 247 -9.69 -8.40 14.73
N LEU A 248 -8.87 -9.21 15.39
CA LEU A 248 -9.23 -10.57 15.81
C LEU A 248 -10.04 -10.64 17.10
N ARG A 249 -10.29 -9.50 17.77
CA ARG A 249 -10.94 -9.41 19.09
C ARG A 249 -10.30 -10.33 20.15
N SER A 250 -8.98 -10.48 20.11
CA SER A 250 -8.24 -11.31 21.07
C SER A 250 -7.95 -10.54 22.36
N GLU A 251 -8.71 -10.80 23.42
CA GLU A 251 -8.51 -10.14 24.72
C GLU A 251 -7.12 -10.44 25.32
N GLU A 252 -6.75 -11.71 25.35
CA GLU A 252 -5.47 -12.19 25.89
C GLU A 252 -4.28 -11.66 25.08
N GLY A 253 -4.38 -11.68 23.75
CA GLY A 253 -3.34 -11.15 22.89
C GLY A 253 -3.17 -9.65 23.07
N LEU A 254 -4.27 -8.89 23.16
CA LEU A 254 -4.23 -7.45 23.37
C LEU A 254 -3.58 -7.10 24.71
N ARG A 255 -3.92 -7.83 25.79
CA ARG A 255 -3.27 -7.65 27.10
C ARG A 255 -1.77 -7.88 27.03
N LYS A 256 -1.32 -8.94 26.36
CA LYS A 256 0.12 -9.22 26.17
C LYS A 256 0.84 -8.12 25.40
N VAL A 257 0.22 -7.56 24.36
CA VAL A 257 0.79 -6.42 23.62
C VAL A 257 0.92 -5.21 24.53
N ILE A 258 -0.13 -4.86 25.29
CA ILE A 258 -0.12 -3.73 26.23
C ILE A 258 0.92 -3.94 27.33
N GLU A 259 0.97 -5.11 27.96
CA GLU A 259 1.93 -5.43 29.03
C GLU A 259 3.38 -5.35 28.53
N ARG A 260 3.65 -5.81 27.31
CA ARG A 260 4.98 -5.73 26.69
C ARG A 260 5.37 -4.27 26.38
N ASP A 261 4.43 -3.49 25.85
CA ASP A 261 4.71 -2.15 25.33
C ASP A 261 4.60 -1.07 26.44
N CYS A 262 3.99 -1.38 27.59
CA CYS A 262 3.98 -0.55 28.80
C CYS A 262 5.32 -0.63 29.56
N VAL A 263 6.38 -0.09 28.97
CA VAL A 263 7.61 0.21 29.71
C VAL A 263 7.44 1.58 30.37
N ASP A 264 7.60 1.66 31.69
CA ASP A 264 7.60 2.89 32.52
C ASP A 264 6.25 3.56 32.87
N GLY A 265 5.11 2.86 32.76
CA GLY A 265 3.87 3.27 33.42
C GLY A 265 3.12 4.46 32.80
N PHE A 266 3.54 4.94 31.62
CA PHE A 266 2.76 5.90 30.82
C PHE A 266 1.85 5.15 29.83
N MET A 267 0.55 5.13 30.12
CA MET A 267 -0.45 4.30 29.44
C MET A 267 -1.10 4.90 28.19
N VAL A 268 -0.77 6.12 27.78
CA VAL A 268 -1.39 6.75 26.61
C VAL A 268 -0.32 7.16 25.61
N SER A 269 0.22 6.18 24.91
CA SER A 269 0.84 6.45 23.62
C SER A 269 -0.28 6.71 22.60
N ASP A 270 0.00 7.50 21.55
CA ASP A 270 -0.90 7.64 20.41
C ASP A 270 -1.31 6.27 19.84
N ALA A 271 -0.47 5.25 20.06
CA ALA A 271 -0.76 3.87 19.74
C ALA A 271 -1.98 3.29 20.43
N ASN A 272 -2.09 3.46 21.75
CA ASN A 272 -3.22 2.95 22.53
C ASN A 272 -4.52 3.68 22.19
N LEU A 273 -4.47 5.00 21.99
CA LEU A 273 -5.65 5.78 21.57
C LEU A 273 -6.19 5.27 20.22
N ALA A 274 -5.30 4.99 19.27
CA ALA A 274 -5.72 4.53 17.95
C ALA A 274 -6.29 3.10 17.98
N LEU A 275 -5.70 2.21 18.80
CA LEU A 275 -6.29 0.89 19.08
C LEU A 275 -7.67 1.02 19.75
N PHE A 276 -7.84 2.00 20.66
CA PHE A 276 -9.11 2.25 21.32
C PHE A 276 -10.18 2.75 20.35
N ILE A 277 -9.83 3.68 19.46
CA ILE A 277 -10.71 4.15 18.38
C ILE A 277 -11.10 2.97 17.48
N LEU A 278 -10.13 2.14 17.10
CA LEU A 278 -10.41 0.96 16.28
C LEU A 278 -11.36 -0.02 16.98
N ALA A 279 -11.10 -0.36 18.26
CA ALA A 279 -11.97 -1.23 19.05
C ALA A 279 -13.38 -0.65 19.18
N THR A 280 -13.50 0.67 19.40
CA THR A 280 -14.77 1.39 19.51
C THR A 280 -15.58 1.29 18.21
N ASN A 281 -14.94 1.56 17.07
CA ASN A 281 -15.60 1.48 15.76
C ASN A 281 -15.98 0.05 15.36
N LYS A 282 -15.29 -0.95 15.91
CA LYS A 282 -15.67 -2.36 15.77
C LYS A 282 -16.72 -2.82 16.78
N GLY A 283 -17.21 -1.93 17.65
CA GLY A 283 -18.15 -2.27 18.71
C GLY A 283 -17.61 -3.30 19.70
N TRP A 284 -16.29 -3.36 19.89
CA TRP A 284 -15.65 -4.34 20.78
C TRP A 284 -15.49 -3.75 22.19
N GLU A 285 -16.58 -3.77 22.95
CA GLU A 285 -16.65 -3.16 24.29
C GLU A 285 -15.55 -3.67 25.24
N ASN A 286 -15.29 -4.99 25.26
CA ASN A 286 -14.23 -5.56 26.09
C ASN A 286 -12.84 -5.07 25.69
N GLY A 287 -12.58 -4.92 24.38
CA GLY A 287 -11.34 -4.34 23.89
C GLY A 287 -11.14 -2.90 24.36
N CYS A 288 -12.19 -2.08 24.31
CA CYS A 288 -12.18 -0.72 24.84
C CYS A 288 -11.84 -0.71 26.34
N ARG A 289 -12.39 -1.64 27.14
CA ARG A 289 -12.08 -1.76 28.58
C ARG A 289 -10.65 -2.20 28.87
N ILE A 290 -10.03 -2.97 27.96
CA ILE A 290 -8.63 -3.40 28.10
C ILE A 290 -7.65 -2.24 27.80
N LEU A 291 -8.05 -1.31 26.95
CA LEU A 291 -7.25 -0.17 26.48
C LEU A 291 -7.38 1.09 27.35
N LEU A 292 -8.24 1.06 28.39
CA LEU A 292 -8.42 2.11 29.39
C LEU A 292 -7.69 1.76 30.69
#